data_AF-A0AAE9DXB3-F1
#
_entry.id   AF-A0AAE9DXB3-F1
#
_cell.length_a   1.000
_cell.length_b   1.000
_cell.length_c   1.000
_cell.angle_alpha   90.00
_cell.angle_beta   90.00
_cell.angle_gamma   90.00
#
_symmetry.space_group_name_H-M   'P 1'
#
loop_
_entity.id
_entity.type
_entity.pdbx_description
1 polymer ?
#
loop_
_entity_poly.entity_id
_entity_poly.type
_entity_poly.pdbx_seq_one_letter_code
_entity_poly.pdbx_strand_id
1 'polypeptide(L)'
;MSKSYVPCSNLKTAGFVVAIVEVLLCALAVYGLFRNFHLFGASYFIWFLLGIISVIIIIIAIALFIYAIKSENSRWLIPHLSAQIFLVIFLILVAFIVAILLMFGAYRGIRNLLGVSNYYMSDDATYLLGIMIIVIYFLVAVLEIFFIYIVWRLYKHLCHYETIDNENRVNWQVVNDFPKDNKHGSAAMGDMYPYGDDRRNDGTNGQRYL
;
A
#
# COMPACT_ATOMS: atom_id res chain seq x y z
N MET A 1 -6.98 12.39 -22.60
CA MET A 1 -7.07 11.39 -21.51
C MET A 1 -8.22 11.77 -20.60
N SER A 2 -9.32 11.01 -20.65
CA SER A 2 -10.48 11.21 -19.75
C SER A 2 -10.04 11.01 -18.30
N LYS A 3 -10.15 12.05 -17.48
CA LYS A 3 -10.00 11.92 -16.02
C LYS A 3 -11.23 11.16 -15.51
N SER A 4 -11.09 9.86 -15.28
CA SER A 4 -12.11 9.08 -14.59
C SER A 4 -12.09 9.45 -13.11
N TYR A 5 -13.12 10.17 -12.68
CA TYR A 5 -13.38 10.51 -11.28
C TYR A 5 -13.88 9.25 -10.57
N VAL A 6 -13.01 8.59 -9.80
CA VAL A 6 -13.42 7.52 -8.90
C VAL A 6 -13.98 8.18 -7.64
N PRO A 7 -15.21 7.85 -7.19
CA PRO A 7 -15.79 8.47 -6.01
C PRO A 7 -14.90 8.23 -4.78
N CYS A 8 -14.72 9.27 -3.95
CA CYS A 8 -13.79 9.33 -2.82
C CYS A 8 -13.93 8.16 -1.83
N SER A 9 -15.16 7.65 -1.64
CA SER A 9 -15.43 6.50 -0.77
C SER A 9 -14.81 5.20 -1.30
N ASN A 10 -14.84 4.96 -2.61
CA ASN A 10 -14.32 3.72 -3.19
C ASN A 10 -12.80 3.60 -3.08
N LEU A 11 -12.08 4.73 -3.14
CA LEU A 11 -10.61 4.73 -3.05
C LEU A 11 -10.11 4.55 -1.61
N LYS A 12 -10.80 5.16 -0.63
CA LYS A 12 -10.53 4.93 0.80
C LYS A 12 -10.84 3.48 1.20
N THR A 13 -11.96 2.92 0.73
CA THR A 13 -12.30 1.51 0.95
C THR A 13 -11.26 0.58 0.31
N ALA A 14 -10.81 0.86 -0.91
CA ALA A 14 -9.75 0.09 -1.56
C ALA A 14 -8.44 0.12 -0.76
N GLY A 15 -8.03 1.29 -0.25
CA GLY A 15 -6.88 1.40 0.64
C GLY A 15 -7.03 0.57 1.92
N PHE A 16 -8.21 0.60 2.55
CA PHE A 16 -8.47 -0.22 3.74
C PHE A 16 -8.41 -1.73 3.45
N VAL A 17 -8.91 -2.17 2.29
CA VAL A 17 -8.77 -3.56 1.84
C VAL A 17 -7.30 -3.94 1.68
N VAL A 18 -6.47 -3.06 1.10
CA VAL A 18 -5.01 -3.29 0.99
C VAL A 18 -4.38 -3.47 2.37
N ALA A 19 -4.68 -2.59 3.34
CA ALA A 19 -4.16 -2.72 4.71
C ALA A 19 -4.53 -4.07 5.35
N ILE A 20 -5.77 -4.54 5.17
CA ILE A 20 -6.18 -5.84 5.69
C ILE A 20 -5.36 -6.98 5.06
N VAL A 21 -5.19 -6.96 3.74
CA VAL A 21 -4.44 -8.01 3.05
C VAL A 21 -2.96 -7.97 3.45
N GLU A 22 -2.37 -6.80 3.64
CA GLU A 22 -1.00 -6.66 4.13
C GLU A 22 -0.82 -7.16 5.57
N VAL A 23 -1.82 -6.96 6.44
CA VAL A 23 -1.80 -7.57 7.78
C VAL A 23 -1.80 -9.10 7.68
N LEU A 24 -2.60 -9.68 6.77
CA LEU A 24 -2.59 -11.12 6.53
C LEU A 24 -1.25 -11.62 5.98
N LEU A 25 -0.66 -10.90 5.03
CA LEU A 25 0.67 -11.23 4.50
C LEU A 25 1.76 -11.10 5.57
N CYS A 26 1.67 -10.09 6.44
CA CYS A 26 2.56 -9.92 7.58
C CYS A 26 2.42 -11.10 8.55
N ALA A 27 1.20 -11.54 8.86
CA ALA A 27 0.96 -12.73 9.68
C ALA A 27 1.55 -14.01 9.06
N LEU A 28 1.42 -14.18 7.75
CA LEU A 28 2.04 -15.29 7.01
C LEU A 28 3.58 -15.21 7.05
N ALA A 29 4.16 -14.02 6.92
CA ALA A 29 5.61 -13.81 7.03
C ALA A 29 6.12 -14.15 8.44
N VAL A 30 5.40 -13.73 9.48
CA VAL A 30 5.69 -14.11 10.87
C VAL A 30 5.62 -15.62 11.07
N TYR A 31 4.57 -16.27 10.56
CA TYR A 31 4.43 -17.72 10.61
C TYR A 31 5.61 -18.42 9.90
N GLY A 32 5.98 -17.97 8.70
CA GLY A 32 7.13 -18.47 7.97
C GLY A 32 8.44 -18.31 8.75
N LEU A 33 8.62 -17.17 9.42
CA LEU A 33 9.79 -16.88 10.24
C LEU A 33 9.94 -17.87 11.41
N PHE A 34 8.84 -18.12 12.15
CA PHE A 34 8.83 -19.10 13.24
C PHE A 34 8.99 -20.54 12.73
N ARG A 35 8.38 -20.88 11.60
CA ARG A 35 8.53 -22.22 11.01
C ARG A 35 9.97 -22.48 10.58
N ASN A 36 10.61 -21.50 9.94
CA ASN A 36 12.03 -21.59 9.55
C ASN A 36 12.93 -21.68 10.78
N PHE A 37 12.66 -20.92 11.83
CA PHE A 37 13.41 -21.03 13.08
C PHE A 37 13.29 -22.41 13.72
N HIS A 38 12.09 -23.02 13.71
CA HIS A 38 11.89 -24.37 14.22
C HIS A 38 12.61 -25.44 13.38
N LEU A 39 12.68 -25.27 12.07
CA LEU A 39 13.31 -26.23 11.16
C LEU A 39 14.85 -26.14 11.15
N PHE A 40 15.41 -24.93 11.26
CA PHE A 40 16.86 -24.69 11.12
C PHE A 40 17.57 -24.42 12.45
N GLY A 41 16.82 -24.18 13.53
CA GLY A 41 17.36 -23.97 14.87
C GLY A 41 18.33 -22.78 14.97
N ALA A 42 19.40 -22.94 15.75
CA ALA A 42 20.35 -21.87 16.06
C ALA A 42 21.09 -21.30 14.84
N SER A 43 21.25 -22.07 13.75
CA SER A 43 21.89 -21.60 12.51
C SER A 43 21.09 -20.49 11.82
N TYR A 44 19.79 -20.37 12.10
CA TYR A 44 18.91 -19.34 11.56
C TYR A 44 18.68 -18.17 12.52
N PHE A 45 19.33 -18.16 13.70
CA PHE A 45 19.05 -17.17 14.75
C PHE A 45 19.30 -15.70 14.32
N ILE A 46 20.37 -15.44 13.57
CA ILE A 46 20.67 -14.09 13.07
C ILE A 46 19.61 -13.63 12.06
N TRP A 47 19.21 -14.51 11.15
CA TRP A 47 18.14 -14.24 10.17
C TRP A 47 16.78 -14.07 10.84
N PHE A 48 16.52 -14.84 11.90
CA PHE A 48 15.33 -14.71 12.72
C PHE A 48 15.25 -13.34 13.41
N LEU A 49 16.35 -12.88 14.02
CA LEU A 49 16.42 -11.56 14.66
C LEU A 49 16.18 -10.43 13.64
N LEU A 50 16.83 -10.50 12.49
CA LEU A 50 16.63 -9.54 11.39
C LEU A 50 15.19 -9.56 10.89
N GLY A 51 14.58 -10.74 10.78
CA GLY A 51 13.18 -10.91 10.42
C GLY A 51 12.21 -10.27 11.42
N ILE A 52 12.44 -10.42 12.73
CA ILE A 52 11.61 -9.76 13.76
C ILE A 52 11.69 -8.23 13.63
N ILE A 53 12.89 -7.68 13.45
CA ILE A 53 13.08 -6.23 13.26
C ILE A 53 12.32 -5.76 12.01
N SER A 54 12.40 -6.51 10.91
CA SER A 54 11.65 -6.22 9.68
C SER A 54 10.14 -6.24 9.91
N VAL A 55 9.61 -7.20 10.66
CA VAL A 55 8.18 -7.29 10.99
C VAL A 55 7.72 -6.07 11.78
N ILE A 56 8.51 -5.61 12.75
CA ILE A 56 8.20 -4.41 13.54
C ILE A 56 8.10 -3.18 12.63
N ILE A 57 9.05 -3.00 11.70
CA ILE A 57 9.04 -1.88 10.75
C ILE A 57 7.79 -1.93 9.86
N ILE A 58 7.42 -3.12 9.37
CA ILE A 58 6.22 -3.31 8.54
C ILE A 58 4.94 -2.98 9.33
N ILE A 59 4.83 -3.41 10.59
CA ILE A 59 3.67 -3.10 11.45
C ILE A 59 3.55 -1.57 11.64
N ILE A 60 4.67 -0.89 11.89
CA ILE A 60 4.68 0.58 12.00
C ILE A 60 4.24 1.22 10.68
N ALA A 61 4.72 0.73 9.53
CA ALA A 61 4.33 1.24 8.22
C ALA A 61 2.82 1.07 7.95
N ILE A 62 2.23 -0.08 8.30
CA ILE A 62 0.79 -0.33 8.17
C ILE A 62 0.00 0.60 9.10
N ALA A 63 0.45 0.79 10.35
CA ALA A 63 -0.20 1.71 11.29
C ALA A 63 -0.19 3.16 10.77
N LEU A 64 0.94 3.61 10.21
CA LEU A 64 1.07 4.93 9.57
C LEU A 64 0.19 5.04 8.32
N PHE A 65 0.04 3.97 7.54
CA PHE A 65 -0.85 3.93 6.39
C PHE A 65 -2.32 4.12 6.79
N ILE A 66 -2.79 3.39 7.81
CA ILE A 66 -4.16 3.56 8.35
C ILE A 66 -4.33 4.97 8.94
N TYR A 67 -3.32 5.47 9.65
CA TYR A 67 -3.33 6.84 10.19
C TYR A 67 -3.39 7.89 9.08
N ALA A 68 -2.69 7.70 7.96
CA ALA A 68 -2.73 8.59 6.80
C ALA A 68 -4.14 8.70 6.21
N ILE A 69 -4.87 7.57 6.14
CA ILE A 69 -6.28 7.55 5.68
C ILE A 69 -7.17 8.34 6.63
N LYS A 70 -6.97 8.20 7.95
CA LYS A 70 -7.78 8.90 8.97
C LYS A 70 -7.45 10.39 9.05
N SER A 71 -6.18 10.75 8.97
CA SER A 71 -5.69 12.13 9.11
C SER A 71 -5.73 12.92 7.81
N GLU A 72 -6.09 12.29 6.69
CA GLU A 72 -6.09 12.84 5.33
C GLU A 72 -4.77 13.50 4.90
N ASN A 73 -3.67 13.15 5.58
CA ASN A 73 -2.36 13.73 5.39
C ASN A 73 -1.48 12.79 4.55
N SER A 74 -1.10 13.25 3.35
CA SER A 74 -0.36 12.44 2.36
C SER A 74 1.05 12.03 2.82
N ARG A 75 1.66 12.82 3.72
CA ARG A 75 3.05 12.64 4.20
C ARG A 75 3.27 11.34 4.95
N TRP A 76 2.25 10.85 5.67
CA TRP A 76 2.35 9.61 6.46
C TRP A 76 2.31 8.34 5.59
N LEU A 77 1.98 8.47 4.30
CA LEU A 77 1.93 7.38 3.34
C LEU A 77 3.30 7.03 2.74
N ILE A 78 4.23 7.98 2.76
CA ILE A 78 5.58 7.86 2.20
C ILE A 78 6.36 6.67 2.78
N PRO A 79 6.45 6.47 4.11
CA PRO A 79 7.21 5.35 4.67
C PRO A 79 6.65 4.01 4.20
N HIS A 80 5.32 3.86 4.14
CA HIS A 80 4.68 2.66 3.65
C HIS A 80 4.99 2.40 2.16
N LEU A 81 4.84 3.41 1.31
CA LEU A 81 5.14 3.31 -0.12
C LEU A 81 6.62 2.95 -0.39
N SER A 82 7.53 3.52 0.40
CA SER A 82 8.97 3.20 0.31
C SER A 82 9.27 1.75 0.70
N ALA A 83 8.65 1.25 1.78
CA ALA A 83 8.80 -0.13 2.21
C ALA A 83 8.28 -1.12 1.15
N GLN A 84 7.17 -0.78 0.50
CA GLN A 84 6.57 -1.62 -0.54
C GLN A 84 7.44 -1.71 -1.81
N ILE A 85 7.98 -0.58 -2.28
CA ILE A 85 8.93 -0.57 -3.40
C ILE A 85 10.17 -1.40 -3.07
N PHE A 86 10.71 -1.25 -1.86
CA PHE A 86 11.86 -2.05 -1.40
C PHE A 86 11.53 -3.54 -1.40
N LEU A 87 10.35 -3.93 -0.91
CA LEU A 87 9.89 -5.32 -0.85
C LEU A 87 9.77 -5.91 -2.26
N VAL A 88 9.18 -5.20 -3.22
CA VAL A 88 9.07 -5.65 -4.62
C VAL A 88 10.44 -5.90 -5.23
N ILE A 89 11.36 -4.93 -5.12
CA ILE A 89 12.72 -5.07 -5.66
C ILE A 89 13.43 -6.25 -5.01
N PHE A 90 13.29 -6.42 -3.69
CA PHE A 90 13.88 -7.52 -2.95
C PHE A 90 13.35 -8.89 -3.40
N LEU A 91 12.03 -9.05 -3.59
CA LEU A 91 11.44 -10.30 -4.06
C LEU A 91 11.94 -10.68 -5.46
N ILE A 92 12.03 -9.71 -6.37
CA ILE A 92 12.53 -9.92 -7.73
C ILE A 92 14.01 -10.32 -7.70
N LEU A 93 14.82 -9.63 -6.88
CA LEU A 93 16.24 -9.92 -6.73
C LEU A 93 16.49 -11.32 -6.18
N VAL A 94 15.76 -11.73 -5.13
CA VAL A 94 15.87 -13.07 -4.55
C VAL A 94 15.47 -14.14 -5.57
N ALA A 95 14.36 -13.95 -6.30
CA ALA A 95 13.94 -14.87 -7.36
C ALA A 95 15.01 -14.99 -8.46
N PHE A 96 15.64 -13.88 -8.85
CA PHE A 96 16.69 -13.87 -9.86
C PHE A 96 17.96 -14.60 -9.40
N ILE A 97 18.40 -14.38 -8.14
CA ILE A 97 19.54 -15.10 -7.57
C ILE A 97 19.28 -16.62 -7.54
N VAL A 98 18.09 -17.04 -7.12
CA VAL A 98 17.71 -18.46 -7.09
C VAL A 98 17.68 -19.05 -8.50
N ALA A 99 17.16 -18.32 -9.49
CA ALA A 99 17.15 -18.74 -10.89
C ALA A 99 18.57 -18.95 -11.45
N ILE A 100 19.48 -18.02 -11.17
CA ILE A 100 20.90 -18.15 -11.56
C ILE A 100 21.54 -19.38 -10.90
N LEU A 101 21.30 -19.59 -9.61
CA LEU A 101 21.86 -20.74 -8.89
C LEU A 101 21.33 -22.07 -9.43
N LEU A 102 20.06 -22.14 -9.84
CA LEU A 102 19.51 -23.30 -10.54
C LEU A 102 20.16 -23.51 -11.91
N MET A 103 20.38 -22.44 -12.67
CA MET A 103 21.02 -22.50 -14.00
C MET A 103 22.44 -23.08 -13.93
N PHE A 104 23.19 -22.77 -12.86
CA PHE A 104 24.54 -23.30 -12.62
C PHE A 104 24.57 -24.61 -11.84
N GLY A 105 23.42 -25.20 -11.48
CA GLY A 105 23.36 -26.44 -10.68
C GLY A 105 23.97 -26.28 -9.28
N ALA A 106 24.06 -25.06 -8.75
CA ALA A 106 24.67 -24.74 -7.47
C ALA A 106 23.68 -24.99 -6.31
N TYR A 107 23.20 -26.22 -6.16
CA TYR A 107 22.18 -26.62 -5.17
C TYR A 107 22.59 -26.32 -3.72
N ARG A 108 23.90 -26.37 -3.44
CA ARG A 108 24.46 -26.00 -2.13
C ARG A 108 24.29 -24.50 -1.83
N GLY A 109 24.35 -23.65 -2.85
CA GLY A 109 24.09 -22.21 -2.73
C GLY A 109 22.62 -21.89 -2.45
N ILE A 110 21.69 -22.60 -3.11
CA ILE A 110 20.25 -22.49 -2.85
C ILE A 110 19.94 -22.90 -1.40
N ARG A 111 20.49 -24.04 -0.95
CA ARG A 111 20.33 -24.51 0.43
C ARG A 111 20.87 -23.51 1.45
N ASN A 112 22.01 -22.88 1.18
CA ASN A 112 22.56 -21.85 2.07
C ASN A 112 21.71 -20.58 2.13
N LEU A 113 21.16 -20.12 1.00
CA LEU A 113 20.24 -18.97 0.97
C LEU A 113 18.96 -19.21 1.77
N LEU A 114 18.50 -20.45 1.83
CA LEU A 114 17.31 -20.85 2.56
C LEU A 114 17.58 -21.20 4.03
N GLY A 115 18.84 -21.13 4.47
CA GLY A 115 19.24 -21.53 5.82
C GLY A 115 19.31 -23.05 6.03
N VAL A 116 19.20 -23.83 4.95
CA VAL A 116 19.16 -25.31 4.90
C VAL A 116 20.59 -25.87 4.75
N SER A 117 21.58 -25.40 5.51
CA SER A 117 22.97 -25.84 5.31
C SER A 117 23.20 -27.32 5.70
N ASN A 118 22.46 -27.82 6.70
CA ASN A 118 22.69 -29.13 7.33
C ASN A 118 21.53 -30.14 7.18
N TYR A 119 20.40 -29.76 6.57
CA TYR A 119 19.27 -30.67 6.37
C TYR A 119 19.54 -31.56 5.15
N TYR A 120 19.48 -32.89 5.30
CA TYR A 120 19.65 -33.83 4.18
C TYR A 120 18.47 -33.72 3.22
N MET A 121 18.67 -33.00 2.11
CA MET A 121 17.69 -32.88 1.04
C MET A 121 18.33 -33.36 -0.27
N SER A 122 17.60 -34.17 -1.03
CA SER A 122 18.04 -34.62 -2.35
C SER A 122 18.12 -33.45 -3.33
N ASP A 123 18.96 -33.60 -4.36
CA ASP A 123 19.14 -32.56 -5.37
C ASP A 123 17.84 -32.31 -6.16
N ASP A 124 17.05 -33.36 -6.42
CA ASP A 124 15.73 -33.24 -7.06
C ASP A 124 14.73 -32.44 -6.22
N ALA A 125 14.71 -32.65 -4.90
CA ALA A 125 13.87 -31.88 -3.99
C ALA A 125 14.33 -30.41 -3.91
N THR A 126 15.65 -30.17 -4.01
CA THR A 126 16.22 -28.81 -4.03
C THR A 126 15.87 -28.08 -5.34
N TYR A 127 15.89 -28.79 -6.47
CA TYR A 127 15.47 -28.24 -7.77
C TYR A 127 13.99 -27.84 -7.76
N LEU A 128 13.10 -28.74 -7.31
CA LEU A 128 11.67 -28.47 -7.23
C LEU A 128 11.37 -27.31 -6.27
N LEU A 129 12.02 -27.29 -5.10
CA LEU A 129 11.87 -26.21 -4.12
C LEU A 129 12.36 -24.87 -4.69
N GLY A 130 13.48 -24.85 -5.41
CA GLY A 130 13.97 -23.65 -6.09
C GLY A 130 12.97 -23.10 -7.11
N ILE A 131 12.34 -23.95 -7.92
CA ILE A 131 11.28 -23.54 -8.85
C ILE A 131 10.07 -22.98 -8.11
N MET A 132 9.61 -23.67 -7.06
CA MET A 132 8.47 -23.21 -6.26
C MET A 132 8.72 -21.83 -5.66
N ILE A 133 9.93 -21.59 -5.15
CA ILE A 133 10.34 -20.28 -4.63
C ILE A 133 10.25 -19.22 -5.71
N ILE A 134 10.82 -19.46 -6.89
CA ILE A 134 10.76 -18.48 -7.99
C ILE A 134 9.31 -18.12 -8.30
N VAL A 135 8.44 -19.12 -8.44
CA VAL A 135 7.02 -18.90 -8.76
C VAL A 135 6.30 -18.13 -7.66
N ILE A 136 6.47 -18.52 -6.39
CA ILE A 136 5.81 -17.86 -5.26
C ILE A 136 6.29 -16.41 -5.14
N TYR A 137 7.59 -16.16 -5.20
CA TYR A 137 8.15 -14.82 -5.08
C TYR A 137 7.70 -13.92 -6.23
N PHE A 138 7.58 -14.46 -7.45
CA PHE A 138 7.06 -13.71 -8.60
C PHE A 138 5.56 -13.38 -8.43
N LEU A 139 4.75 -14.33 -7.97
CA LEU A 139 3.33 -14.10 -7.69
C LEU A 139 3.12 -13.04 -6.59
N VAL A 140 3.90 -13.12 -5.50
CA VAL A 140 3.85 -12.11 -4.43
C VAL A 140 4.34 -10.76 -4.95
N ALA A 141 5.38 -10.70 -5.79
CA ALA A 141 5.84 -9.45 -6.38
C ALA A 141 4.76 -8.80 -7.27
N VAL A 142 4.04 -9.59 -8.07
CA VAL A 142 2.91 -9.08 -8.87
C VAL A 142 1.79 -8.55 -7.98
N LEU A 143 1.49 -9.25 -6.89
CA LEU A 143 0.50 -8.80 -5.89
C LEU A 143 0.91 -7.46 -5.24
N GLU A 144 2.18 -7.32 -4.88
CA GLU A 144 2.72 -6.08 -4.29
C GLU A 144 2.73 -4.92 -5.30
N ILE A 145 3.03 -5.18 -6.58
CA ILE A 145 2.89 -4.17 -7.64
C ILE A 145 1.44 -3.69 -7.75
N PHE A 146 0.48 -4.60 -7.61
CA PHE A 146 -0.94 -4.25 -7.59
C PHE A 146 -1.31 -3.38 -6.38
N PHE A 147 -0.79 -3.68 -5.19
CA PHE A 147 -1.00 -2.85 -4.01
C PHE A 147 -0.33 -1.47 -4.14
N ILE A 148 0.91 -1.41 -4.62
CA ILE A 148 1.60 -0.14 -4.93
C ILE A 148 0.74 0.71 -5.87
N TYR A 149 0.13 0.12 -6.90
CA TYR A 149 -0.74 0.85 -7.81
C TYR A 149 -1.93 1.51 -7.09
N ILE A 150 -2.60 0.78 -6.18
CA ILE A 150 -3.71 1.31 -5.38
C ILE A 150 -3.23 2.42 -4.44
N VAL A 151 -2.16 2.16 -3.69
CA VAL A 151 -1.59 3.10 -2.72
C VAL A 151 -1.06 4.36 -3.41
N TRP A 152 -0.42 4.23 -4.58
CA TRP A 152 0.02 5.36 -5.39
C TRP A 152 -1.14 6.22 -5.87
N ARG A 153 -2.25 5.58 -6.29
CA ARG A 153 -3.46 6.31 -6.69
C ARG A 153 -4.07 7.05 -5.49
N LEU A 154 -4.07 6.43 -4.31
CA LEU A 154 -4.49 7.06 -3.06
C LEU A 154 -3.58 8.21 -2.64
N TYR A 155 -2.25 8.05 -2.79
CA TYR A 155 -1.25 9.09 -2.53
C TYR A 155 -1.51 10.33 -3.38
N LYS A 156 -1.64 10.13 -4.71
CA LYS A 156 -1.89 11.22 -5.65
C LYS A 156 -3.22 11.92 -5.36
N HIS A 157 -4.22 11.17 -4.94
CA HIS A 157 -5.50 11.72 -4.50
C HIS A 157 -5.32 12.61 -3.27
N LEU A 158 -4.75 12.10 -2.17
CA LEU A 158 -4.51 12.87 -0.94
C LEU A 158 -3.66 14.13 -1.16
N CYS A 159 -2.60 14.02 -1.96
CA CYS A 159 -1.76 15.17 -2.30
C CYS A 159 -2.53 16.24 -3.08
N HIS A 160 -3.47 15.85 -3.95
CA HIS A 160 -4.30 16.80 -4.68
C HIS A 160 -5.25 17.58 -3.74
N TYR A 161 -5.82 16.93 -2.73
CA TYR A 161 -6.65 17.60 -1.72
C TYR A 161 -5.82 18.52 -0.81
N GLU A 162 -4.60 18.12 -0.42
CA GLU A 162 -3.67 18.96 0.35
C GLU A 162 -3.25 20.21 -0.45
N THR A 163 -3.07 20.10 -1.77
CA THR A 163 -2.81 21.27 -2.62
C THR A 163 -4.01 22.21 -2.72
N ILE A 164 -5.23 21.67 -2.81
CA ILE A 164 -6.47 22.47 -2.88
C ILE A 164 -6.72 23.19 -1.55
N ASP A 165 -6.50 22.54 -0.39
CA ASP A 165 -6.62 23.22 0.92
C ASP A 165 -5.64 24.39 1.06
N ASN A 166 -4.39 24.20 0.61
CA ASN A 166 -3.38 25.26 0.67
C ASN A 166 -3.65 26.41 -0.32
N GLU A 167 -4.10 26.12 -1.53
CA GLU A 167 -4.44 27.15 -2.54
C GLU A 167 -5.70 27.92 -2.13
N ASN A 168 -6.71 27.21 -1.62
CA ASN A 168 -7.89 27.83 -1.04
C ASN A 168 -7.53 28.65 0.20
N ARG A 169 -6.52 28.28 1.01
CA ARG A 169 -6.00 29.13 2.10
C ARG A 169 -5.53 30.51 1.72
N VAL A 170 -5.06 30.65 0.48
CA VAL A 170 -4.65 31.94 -0.05
C VAL A 170 -5.83 32.69 -0.68
N ASN A 171 -6.79 31.98 -1.28
CA ASN A 171 -7.95 32.58 -1.96
C ASN A 171 -9.19 32.82 -1.07
N TRP A 172 -9.37 32.10 0.05
CA TRP A 172 -10.51 32.30 0.96
C TRP A 172 -10.40 33.58 1.79
N GLN A 173 -9.26 34.26 1.74
CA GLN A 173 -9.10 35.62 2.28
C GLN A 173 -9.73 36.68 1.38
N VAL A 174 -10.14 36.33 0.15
CA VAL A 174 -10.79 37.25 -0.79
C VAL A 174 -12.24 36.82 -0.97
N VAL A 175 -13.10 37.34 -0.10
CA VAL A 175 -14.56 37.30 -0.26
C VAL A 175 -14.88 38.08 -1.53
N ASN A 176 -15.15 37.42 -2.67
CA ASN A 176 -16.04 37.93 -3.73
C ASN A 176 -16.20 37.07 -4.99
N ASP A 177 -15.49 35.95 -5.18
CA ASP A 177 -15.73 35.10 -6.37
C ASP A 177 -16.11 33.67 -5.98
N PHE A 178 -17.34 33.29 -6.36
CA PHE A 178 -17.78 31.91 -6.32
C PHE A 178 -16.90 31.08 -7.28
N PRO A 179 -16.27 29.98 -6.83
CA PRO A 179 -15.43 29.18 -7.69
C PRO A 179 -16.28 28.54 -8.78
N LYS A 180 -16.02 28.94 -10.02
CA LYS A 180 -16.78 28.59 -11.23
C LYS A 180 -16.23 27.33 -11.89
N ASP A 181 -15.89 26.30 -11.11
CA ASP A 181 -15.34 25.06 -11.65
C ASP A 181 -16.06 23.80 -11.16
N ASN A 182 -16.10 22.79 -12.03
CA ASN A 182 -16.67 21.48 -11.73
C ASN A 182 -15.64 20.55 -11.04
N LYS A 183 -14.55 21.09 -10.48
CA LYS A 183 -13.59 20.31 -9.68
C LYS A 183 -13.96 20.28 -8.21
N HIS A 184 -14.89 21.12 -7.80
CA HIS A 184 -15.44 21.12 -6.45
C HIS A 184 -16.73 20.29 -6.48
N GLY A 185 -16.83 19.32 -5.56
CA GLY A 185 -17.88 18.30 -5.57
C GLY A 185 -19.28 18.88 -5.74
N SER A 186 -20.12 18.22 -6.52
CA SER A 186 -21.50 18.67 -6.73
C SER A 186 -22.35 18.33 -5.52
N ALA A 187 -23.32 19.18 -5.18
CA ALA A 187 -24.31 18.92 -4.12
C ALA A 187 -25.07 17.58 -4.28
N ALA A 188 -25.09 16.99 -5.49
CA ALA A 188 -25.63 15.66 -5.73
C ALA A 188 -24.78 14.51 -5.13
N MET A 189 -23.58 14.80 -4.61
CA MET A 189 -22.65 13.84 -4.02
C MET A 189 -22.53 13.93 -2.49
N GLY A 190 -23.33 14.79 -1.83
CA GLY A 190 -23.40 14.88 -0.36
C GLY A 190 -22.31 15.73 0.30
N ASP A 191 -21.52 16.47 -0.48
CA ASP A 191 -20.55 17.42 0.05
C ASP A 191 -21.25 18.67 0.58
N MET A 192 -21.01 19.01 1.85
CA MET A 192 -21.55 20.20 2.52
C MET A 192 -20.64 21.39 2.23
N TYR A 193 -21.16 22.41 1.52
CA TYR A 193 -20.43 23.67 1.34
C TYR A 193 -20.29 24.41 2.69
N PRO A 194 -19.21 25.20 2.91
CA PRO A 194 -19.03 26.00 4.13
C PRO A 194 -20.00 27.18 4.22
N TYR A 195 -20.65 27.54 3.11
CA TYR A 195 -21.74 28.50 3.13
C TYR A 195 -23.00 27.76 3.49
N GLY A 196 -23.63 28.23 4.57
CA GLY A 196 -24.91 27.73 5.05
C GLY A 196 -25.92 27.65 3.91
N ASP A 197 -26.90 26.80 4.13
CA ASP A 197 -28.09 26.64 3.31
C ASP A 197 -28.94 27.92 3.39
N ASP A 198 -28.41 29.06 2.90
CA ASP A 198 -29.07 30.38 2.92
C ASP A 198 -30.07 30.49 1.75
N ARG A 199 -30.82 29.41 1.51
CA ARG A 199 -32.05 29.44 0.70
C ARG A 199 -33.30 29.24 1.54
N ARG A 200 -33.28 29.73 2.78
CA ARG A 200 -34.49 29.91 3.58
C ARG A 200 -34.45 31.23 4.35
N ASN A 201 -35.28 32.15 3.88
CA ASN A 201 -35.57 33.52 4.38
C ASN A 201 -34.49 34.54 3.98
N ASP A 202 -34.76 35.53 3.12
CA ASP A 202 -35.82 36.51 3.28
C ASP A 202 -36.43 37.07 1.96
N GLY A 203 -37.76 37.10 1.97
CA GLY A 203 -38.65 38.16 1.47
C GLY A 203 -38.28 38.98 0.23
N THR A 204 -38.92 38.68 -0.89
CA THR A 204 -39.52 39.76 -1.70
C THR A 204 -40.77 39.27 -2.42
N ASN A 205 -41.85 40.01 -2.20
CA ASN A 205 -43.19 39.73 -2.71
C ASN A 205 -43.26 39.57 -4.23
N GLY A 206 -44.02 38.55 -4.65
CA GLY A 206 -45.00 38.70 -5.72
C GLY A 206 -44.53 38.33 -7.13
N GLN A 207 -44.82 37.10 -7.56
CA GLN A 207 -45.68 36.87 -8.71
C GLN A 207 -46.25 35.44 -8.72
N ARG A 208 -47.59 35.41 -8.75
CA ARG A 208 -48.51 34.27 -8.74
C ARG A 208 -48.25 33.29 -9.89
N TYR A 209 -48.31 31.99 -9.60
CA TYR A 209 -49.06 31.06 -10.44
C TYR A 209 -50.05 30.34 -9.51
N LEU A 210 -51.33 30.55 -9.84
CA LEU A 210 -52.59 30.06 -9.25
C LEU A 210 -52.51 29.19 -7.99
#